data_AF-B4SQI6-F1
#
_entry.id   AF-B4SQI6-F1
#
_cell.length_a   1.000
_cell.length_b   1.000
_cell.length_c   1.000
_cell.angle_alpha   90.00
_cell.angle_beta   90.00
_cell.angle_gamma   90.00
#
_symmetry.space_group_name_H-M   'P 1'
#
loop_
_entity.id
_entity.type
_entity.pdbx_description
1 polymer ?
#
loop_
_entity_poly.entity_id
_entity_poly.type
_entity_poly.pdbx_seq_one_letter_code
_entity_poly.pdbx_strand_id
1 'polypeptide(L)'
;MRIANAGAALGLVIAASLPVSAWAQSDDHGIRMSQRGLGEAFPATVNMSQDPAWQVYGFQRDGISYFQVNDLAGRVQVIIGSAGGVFWALPAGKAQIPVSLPGQPLPMPDNAIRSLVYRGNGFVLVRYSAGTSVVWAIETQ
;
A
#
# COMPACT_ATOMS: atom_id res chain seq x y z
N MET A 1 -3.83 65.43 49.25
CA MET A 1 -2.46 65.67 48.78
C MET A 1 -1.83 64.32 48.45
N ARG A 2 -1.24 64.17 47.25
CA ARG A 2 -0.40 63.05 46.74
C ARG A 2 -1.13 61.84 46.10
N ILE A 3 -1.53 61.92 44.82
CA ILE A 3 -0.91 61.45 43.53
C ILE A 3 -0.55 59.93 43.42
N ALA A 4 -1.12 59.31 42.37
CA ALA A 4 -0.60 58.25 41.48
C ALA A 4 -0.53 56.79 42.02
N ASN A 5 -0.77 55.71 41.25
CA ASN A 5 -0.58 55.54 39.79
C ASN A 5 -1.37 54.36 39.19
N ALA A 6 -1.56 54.46 37.87
CA ALA A 6 -2.20 53.53 36.96
C ALA A 6 -1.42 52.22 36.71
N GLY A 7 -2.11 51.23 36.14
CA GLY A 7 -1.48 50.05 35.56
C GLY A 7 -2.47 49.08 34.93
N ALA A 8 -3.07 49.47 33.79
CA ALA A 8 -3.78 48.54 32.92
C ALA A 8 -2.76 47.63 32.22
N ALA A 9 -3.02 46.32 32.19
CA ALA A 9 -2.36 45.41 31.26
C ALA A 9 -3.39 44.39 30.75
N LEU A 10 -4.05 44.71 29.64
CA LEU A 10 -4.72 43.74 28.79
C LEU A 10 -3.64 42.88 28.13
N GLY A 11 -3.48 41.63 28.58
CA GLY A 11 -2.68 40.63 27.89
C GLY A 11 -3.43 40.11 26.66
N LEU A 12 -3.04 40.56 25.48
CA LEU A 12 -3.52 40.03 24.20
C LEU A 12 -2.81 38.68 23.94
N VAL A 13 -3.50 37.56 24.12
CA VAL A 13 -2.99 36.24 23.74
C VAL A 13 -3.19 36.05 22.24
N ILE A 14 -2.11 36.19 21.46
CA ILE A 14 -2.10 35.84 20.04
C ILE A 14 -1.94 34.31 19.95
N ALA A 15 -3.04 33.58 19.75
CA ALA A 15 -2.99 32.18 19.40
C ALA A 15 -2.48 32.03 17.96
N ALA A 16 -1.18 31.80 17.81
CA ALA A 16 -0.61 31.42 16.52
C ALA A 16 -1.10 30.01 16.16
N SER A 17 -2.11 29.92 15.31
CA SER A 17 -2.53 28.66 14.69
C SER A 17 -1.44 28.20 13.72
N LEU A 18 -0.54 27.33 14.19
CA LEU A 18 0.37 26.61 13.32
C LEU A 18 -0.46 25.70 12.41
N PRO A 19 -0.27 25.71 11.07
CA PRO A 19 -0.88 24.72 10.21
C PRO A 19 -0.31 23.36 10.60
N VAL A 20 -1.13 22.55 11.26
CA VAL A 20 -0.84 21.13 11.44
C VAL A 20 -0.98 20.51 10.06
N SER A 21 0.13 20.46 9.31
CA SER A 21 0.22 19.59 8.14
C SER A 21 0.01 18.17 8.67
N ALA A 22 -1.19 17.63 8.47
CA ALA A 22 -1.45 16.22 8.67
C ALA A 22 -0.67 15.48 7.57
N TRP A 23 0.60 15.22 7.81
CA TRP A 23 1.30 14.15 7.14
C TRP A 23 0.52 12.91 7.54
N ALA A 24 -0.29 12.36 6.63
CA ALA A 24 -0.82 11.02 6.80
C ALA A 24 0.39 10.17 7.14
N GLN A 25 0.46 9.70 8.39
CA GLN A 25 1.59 8.97 8.90
C GLN A 25 1.68 7.73 8.03
N SER A 26 2.59 7.73 7.05
CA SER A 26 2.90 6.53 6.30
C SER A 26 3.37 5.56 7.36
N ASP A 27 2.59 4.51 7.55
CA ASP A 27 3.04 3.31 8.19
C ASP A 27 4.04 2.64 7.24
N ASP A 28 5.21 3.27 7.05
CA ASP A 28 6.38 2.64 6.48
C ASP A 28 6.72 1.50 7.45
N HIS A 29 6.10 0.34 7.20
CA HIS A 29 6.02 -0.86 8.04
C HIS A 29 7.40 -1.55 8.20
N GLY A 30 8.43 -0.78 8.55
CA GLY A 30 9.84 -1.19 8.57
C GLY A 30 10.52 -1.24 7.19
N ILE A 31 9.76 -1.18 6.09
CA ILE A 31 10.29 -1.19 4.71
C ILE A 31 9.98 0.16 4.06
N ARG A 32 11.01 0.94 3.76
CA ARG A 32 10.87 2.18 2.99
C ARG A 32 10.44 1.84 1.56
N MET A 33 9.19 2.13 1.23
CA MET A 33 8.65 1.90 -0.11
C MET A 33 9.26 2.86 -1.13
N SER A 34 9.41 2.42 -2.37
CA SER A 34 9.93 3.29 -3.44
C SER A 34 8.84 4.27 -3.92
N GLN A 35 9.22 5.50 -4.29
CA GLN A 35 8.28 6.47 -4.88
C GLN A 35 8.21 6.39 -6.41
N ARG A 36 9.08 5.59 -7.04
CA ARG A 36 9.23 5.49 -8.51
C ARG A 36 9.53 4.05 -8.93
N GLY A 37 9.32 3.74 -10.20
CA GLY A 37 9.61 2.42 -10.79
C GLY A 37 8.41 1.48 -10.86
N LEU A 38 7.22 1.93 -10.50
CA LEU A 38 5.99 1.18 -10.73
C LEU A 38 5.81 0.95 -12.24
N GLY A 39 5.57 -0.31 -12.62
CA GLY A 39 5.47 -0.79 -14.00
C GLY A 39 6.80 -1.26 -14.60
N GLU A 40 7.95 -1.00 -13.96
CA GLU A 40 9.23 -1.49 -14.44
C GLU A 40 9.37 -3.01 -14.24
N ALA A 41 10.11 -3.67 -15.15
CA ALA A 41 10.33 -5.12 -15.08
C ALA A 41 11.23 -5.54 -13.91
N PHE A 42 12.22 -4.71 -13.58
CA PHE A 42 13.14 -4.94 -12.46
C PHE A 42 13.39 -3.61 -11.74
N PRO A 43 12.42 -3.14 -10.94
CA PRO A 43 12.56 -1.90 -10.20
C PRO A 43 13.74 -1.97 -9.22
N ALA A 44 14.47 -0.88 -9.05
CA ALA A 44 15.58 -0.77 -8.10
C ALA A 44 15.09 -0.64 -6.64
N THR A 45 14.32 -1.62 -6.17
CA THR A 45 13.76 -1.70 -4.81
C THR A 45 13.88 -3.12 -4.27
N VAL A 46 13.67 -3.28 -2.96
CA VAL A 46 13.78 -4.57 -2.28
C VAL A 46 12.69 -5.54 -2.75
N ASN A 47 13.07 -6.80 -2.97
CA ASN A 47 12.09 -7.86 -3.18
C ASN A 47 11.47 -8.27 -1.83
N MET A 48 10.16 -8.13 -1.72
CA MET A 48 9.37 -8.41 -0.52
C MET A 48 8.65 -9.77 -0.58
N SER A 49 8.91 -10.56 -1.63
CA SER A 49 8.21 -11.83 -1.86
C SER A 49 8.45 -12.85 -0.75
N GLN A 50 7.41 -13.60 -0.41
CA GLN A 50 7.45 -14.78 0.44
C GLN A 50 7.54 -16.08 -0.36
N ASP A 51 7.38 -16.00 -1.69
CA ASP A 51 7.43 -17.13 -2.61
C ASP A 51 8.60 -16.92 -3.60
N PRO A 52 9.58 -17.83 -3.68
CA PRO A 52 10.74 -17.69 -4.56
C PRO A 52 10.40 -17.74 -6.06
N ALA A 53 9.18 -18.16 -6.44
CA ALA A 53 8.72 -18.11 -7.82
C ALA A 53 8.31 -16.69 -8.28
N TRP A 54 8.20 -15.73 -7.35
CA TRP A 54 7.70 -14.39 -7.61
C TRP A 54 8.61 -13.31 -7.03
N GLN A 55 8.51 -12.12 -7.61
CA GLN A 55 9.14 -10.91 -7.10
C GLN A 55 8.05 -9.92 -6.74
N VAL A 56 8.10 -9.37 -5.52
CA VAL A 56 7.14 -8.38 -5.05
C VAL A 56 7.85 -7.09 -4.74
N TYR A 57 7.39 -6.00 -5.34
CA TYR A 57 7.96 -4.67 -5.19
C TYR A 57 6.90 -3.72 -4.64
N GLY A 58 7.24 -3.04 -3.54
CA GLY A 58 6.38 -2.08 -2.89
C GLY A 58 6.72 -0.65 -3.26
N PHE A 59 5.69 0.14 -3.53
CA PHE A 59 5.77 1.55 -3.84
C PHE A 59 4.77 2.36 -3.02
N GLN A 60 5.05 3.63 -2.80
CA GLN A 60 4.11 4.51 -2.13
C GLN A 60 4.14 5.92 -2.74
N ARG A 61 2.95 6.49 -2.91
CA ARG A 61 2.78 7.88 -3.34
C ARG A 61 1.49 8.45 -2.76
N ASP A 62 1.57 9.62 -2.17
CA ASP A 62 0.42 10.40 -1.67
C ASP A 62 -0.50 9.60 -0.72
N GLY A 63 0.08 8.78 0.17
CA GLY A 63 -0.66 7.94 1.11
C GLY A 63 -1.27 6.67 0.50
N ILE A 64 -1.00 6.40 -0.78
CA ILE A 64 -1.42 5.18 -1.47
C ILE A 64 -0.23 4.25 -1.61
N SER A 65 -0.40 3.01 -1.17
CA SER A 65 0.59 1.95 -1.32
C SER A 65 0.27 1.10 -2.55
N TYR A 66 1.29 0.71 -3.30
CA TYR A 66 1.17 -0.15 -4.47
C TYR A 66 2.09 -1.36 -4.32
N PHE A 67 1.57 -2.53 -4.66
CA PHE A 67 2.29 -3.79 -4.61
C PHE A 67 2.28 -4.40 -6.00
N GLN A 68 3.43 -4.38 -6.65
CA GLN A 68 3.63 -4.97 -7.95
C GLN A 68 4.21 -6.37 -7.81
N VAL A 69 3.61 -7.35 -8.50
CA VAL A 69 4.13 -8.71 -8.57
C VAL A 69 4.65 -8.99 -9.97
N ASN A 70 5.90 -9.43 -10.07
CA ASN A 70 6.54 -9.86 -11.29
C ASN A 70 6.87 -11.35 -11.22
N ASP A 71 6.87 -12.01 -12.37
CA ASP A 71 7.56 -13.29 -12.51
C ASP A 71 9.08 -13.10 -12.58
N LEU A 72 9.84 -14.20 -12.54
CA LEU A 72 11.31 -14.16 -12.57
C LEU A 72 11.90 -13.61 -13.89
N ALA A 73 11.08 -13.49 -14.94
CA ALA A 73 11.48 -12.84 -16.19
C ALA A 73 11.16 -11.34 -16.21
N GLY A 74 10.70 -10.78 -15.08
CA GLY A 74 10.36 -9.37 -14.94
C GLY A 74 9.01 -8.99 -15.54
N ARG A 75 8.16 -9.95 -15.92
CA ARG A 75 6.83 -9.62 -16.44
C ARG A 75 5.89 -9.33 -15.29
N VAL A 76 5.33 -8.12 -15.30
CA VAL A 76 4.30 -7.70 -14.34
C VAL A 76 3.06 -8.58 -14.51
N GLN A 77 2.63 -9.22 -13.43
CA GLN A 77 1.43 -10.06 -13.39
C GLN A 77 0.23 -9.31 -12.83
N VAL A 78 0.44 -8.56 -11.73
CA VAL A 78 -0.60 -7.80 -11.05
C VAL A 78 0.02 -6.62 -10.32
N ILE A 79 -0.74 -5.53 -10.24
CA ILE A 79 -0.44 -4.40 -9.35
C ILE A 79 -1.66 -4.15 -8.48
N ILE A 80 -1.47 -4.16 -7.16
CA ILE A 80 -2.53 -3.88 -6.19
C ILE A 80 -2.27 -2.52 -5.57
N GLY A 81 -3.25 -1.61 -5.65
CA GLY A 81 -3.29 -0.38 -4.88
C GLY A 81 -4.02 -0.61 -3.54
N SER A 82 -3.57 0.09 -2.50
CA SER A 82 -4.21 0.10 -1.20
C SER A 82 -4.17 1.49 -0.58
N ALA A 83 -5.31 1.93 -0.03
CA ALA A 83 -5.41 3.12 0.81
C ALA A 83 -6.60 2.98 1.76
N GLY A 84 -6.39 3.30 3.04
CA GLY A 84 -7.46 3.30 4.04
C GLY A 84 -8.21 1.97 4.18
N GLY A 85 -7.53 0.83 4.00
CA GLY A 85 -8.13 -0.51 4.03
C GLY A 85 -8.92 -0.91 2.78
N VAL A 86 -9.01 -0.03 1.78
CA VAL A 86 -9.61 -0.33 0.48
C VAL A 86 -8.53 -0.79 -0.48
N PHE A 87 -8.85 -1.79 -1.30
CA PHE A 87 -7.94 -2.37 -2.28
C PHE A 87 -8.53 -2.32 -3.69
N TRP A 88 -7.68 -2.14 -4.69
CA TRP A 88 -8.04 -2.21 -6.10
C TRP A 88 -6.89 -2.78 -6.92
N ALA A 89 -7.21 -3.47 -8.02
CA ALA A 89 -6.22 -3.93 -8.98
C ALA A 89 -6.07 -2.90 -10.10
N LEU A 90 -4.82 -2.59 -10.47
CA LEU A 90 -4.53 -1.77 -11.65
C LEU A 90 -4.37 -2.66 -12.89
N PRO A 91 -4.78 -2.20 -14.08
CA PRO A 91 -4.42 -2.86 -15.33
C PRO A 91 -2.90 -2.93 -15.46
N ALA A 92 -2.37 -4.15 -15.54
CA ALA A 92 -0.94 -4.39 -15.60
C ALA A 92 -0.64 -5.65 -16.41
N GLY A 93 0.58 -5.72 -16.95
CA GLY A 93 1.02 -6.87 -17.73
C GLY A 93 0.40 -6.96 -19.12
N LYS A 94 0.50 -8.15 -19.72
CA LYS A 94 0.02 -8.44 -21.08
C LYS A 94 -1.40 -9.02 -21.13
N ALA A 95 -1.89 -9.52 -20.00
CA ALA A 95 -3.19 -10.16 -19.89
C ALA A 95 -3.81 -9.78 -18.54
N GLN A 96 -5.12 -9.57 -18.55
CA GLN A 96 -5.86 -9.32 -17.33
C GLN A 96 -6.04 -10.65 -16.58
N ILE A 97 -5.42 -10.76 -15.41
CA ILE A 97 -5.58 -11.90 -14.52
C ILE A 97 -6.63 -11.53 -13.46
N PRO A 98 -7.60 -12.43 -13.14
CA PRO A 98 -8.57 -12.16 -12.08
C PRO A 98 -7.92 -11.88 -10.73
N VAL A 99 -8.44 -10.87 -10.03
CA VAL A 99 -8.02 -10.51 -8.67
C VAL A 99 -9.24 -10.46 -7.76
N SER A 100 -9.25 -11.32 -6.74
CA SER A 100 -10.23 -11.30 -5.66
C SER A 100 -9.83 -10.26 -4.62
N LEU A 101 -10.69 -9.28 -4.38
CA LEU A 101 -10.46 -8.20 -3.42
C LEU A 101 -11.45 -8.35 -2.25
N PRO A 102 -11.14 -7.87 -1.03
CA PRO A 102 -12.05 -7.99 0.10
C PRO A 102 -13.45 -7.39 -0.15
N GLY A 103 -13.52 -6.26 -0.86
CA GLY A 103 -14.79 -5.62 -1.24
C GLY A 103 -15.46 -6.23 -2.48
N GLN A 104 -14.76 -7.09 -3.22
CA GLN A 104 -15.26 -7.75 -4.43
C GLN A 104 -14.64 -9.15 -4.53
N PRO A 105 -15.07 -10.10 -3.68
CA PRO A 105 -14.51 -11.44 -3.68
C PRO A 105 -14.90 -12.18 -4.97
N LEU A 106 -13.95 -12.93 -5.52
CA LEU A 106 -14.16 -13.83 -6.65
C LEU A 106 -14.15 -15.29 -6.16
N PRO A 107 -14.90 -16.19 -6.82
CA PRO A 107 -14.81 -17.61 -6.53
C PRO A 107 -13.39 -18.12 -6.83
N MET A 108 -12.88 -18.97 -5.94
CA MET A 108 -11.59 -19.63 -6.16
C MET A 108 -11.77 -20.86 -7.03
N PRO A 109 -10.79 -21.22 -7.87
CA PRO A 109 -10.84 -22.47 -8.62
C PRO A 109 -10.90 -23.68 -7.68
N ASP A 110 -11.68 -24.69 -8.06
CA ASP A 110 -11.73 -25.96 -7.31
C ASP A 110 -10.35 -26.61 -7.26
N ASN A 111 -9.99 -27.16 -6.10
CA ASN A 111 -8.68 -27.79 -5.85
C ASN A 111 -7.48 -26.85 -6.09
N ALA A 112 -7.67 -25.53 -5.99
CA ALA A 112 -6.58 -24.59 -6.14
C ALA A 112 -5.53 -24.74 -5.02
N ILE A 113 -4.26 -24.73 -5.43
CA ILE A 113 -3.12 -24.61 -4.53
C ILE A 113 -2.96 -23.14 -4.17
N ARG A 114 -2.89 -22.84 -2.87
CA ARG A 114 -2.68 -21.50 -2.33
C ARG A 114 -1.19 -21.26 -2.05
N SER A 115 -0.61 -20.24 -2.68
CA SER A 115 0.76 -19.77 -2.41
C SER A 115 0.73 -18.38 -1.78
N LEU A 116 1.42 -18.22 -0.64
CA LEU A 116 1.62 -16.91 -0.01
C LEU A 116 2.72 -16.15 -0.76
N VAL A 117 2.37 -15.08 -1.44
CA VAL A 117 3.32 -14.31 -2.26
C VAL A 117 3.82 -13.08 -1.53
N TYR A 118 2.99 -12.43 -0.74
CA TYR A 118 3.40 -11.31 0.12
C TYR A 118 2.63 -11.31 1.43
N ARG A 119 3.33 -10.92 2.50
CA ARG A 119 2.76 -10.69 3.83
C ARG A 119 3.03 -9.25 4.24
N GLY A 120 1.96 -8.49 4.39
CA GLY A 120 1.97 -7.15 4.97
C GLY A 120 1.41 -7.15 6.38
N ASN A 121 1.23 -5.94 6.92
CA ASN A 121 0.50 -5.72 8.15
C ASN A 121 -1.01 -5.65 7.83
N GLY A 122 -1.81 -6.54 8.41
CA GLY A 122 -3.27 -6.57 8.22
C GLY A 122 -3.77 -7.17 6.90
N PHE A 123 -2.89 -7.59 5.99
CA PHE A 123 -3.28 -8.37 4.81
C PHE A 123 -2.15 -9.26 4.27
N VAL A 124 -2.54 -10.24 3.46
CA VAL A 124 -1.64 -11.04 2.64
C VAL A 124 -2.10 -11.01 1.19
N LEU A 125 -1.14 -11.05 0.26
CA LEU A 125 -1.39 -11.28 -1.15
C LEU A 125 -1.02 -12.72 -1.47
N VAL A 126 -1.99 -13.47 -1.97
CA VAL A 126 -1.82 -14.88 -2.32
C VAL A 126 -2.20 -15.15 -3.76
N ARG A 127 -1.68 -16.27 -4.26
CA ARG A 127 -2.01 -16.79 -5.57
C ARG A 127 -2.69 -18.15 -5.40
N TYR A 128 -3.86 -18.29 -5.99
CA TYR A 128 -4.55 -19.57 -6.16
C TYR A 128 -4.32 -20.06 -7.58
N SER A 129 -3.89 -21.32 -7.74
CA SER A 129 -3.77 -21.94 -9.05
C SER A 129 -4.28 -23.37 -9.10
N ALA A 130 -5.03 -23.68 -10.15
CA ALA A 130 -5.50 -25.02 -10.49
C ALA A 130 -5.36 -25.21 -12.02
N GLY A 131 -4.40 -26.02 -12.45
CA GLY A 131 -4.10 -26.20 -13.88
C GLY A 131 -3.73 -24.86 -14.55
N THR A 132 -4.53 -24.43 -15.53
CA THR A 132 -4.37 -23.15 -16.24
C THR A 132 -5.11 -21.98 -15.57
N SER A 133 -5.98 -22.26 -14.59
CA SER A 133 -6.73 -21.23 -13.88
C SER A 133 -5.89 -20.61 -12.78
N VAL A 134 -5.84 -19.28 -12.74
CA VAL A 134 -5.07 -18.51 -11.77
C VAL A 134 -5.93 -17.35 -11.28
N VAL A 135 -5.98 -17.18 -9.97
CA VAL A 135 -6.63 -16.03 -9.31
C VAL A 135 -5.66 -15.48 -8.26
N TRP A 136 -5.42 -14.18 -8.29
CA TRP A 136 -4.73 -13.48 -7.20
C TRP A 136 -5.77 -13.07 -6.15
N ALA A 137 -5.42 -13.07 -4.87
CA ALA A 137 -6.35 -12.67 -3.83
C ALA A 137 -5.67 -11.85 -2.74
N ILE A 138 -6.36 -10.82 -2.28
CA ILE A 138 -6.03 -10.11 -1.05
C ILE A 138 -6.89 -10.69 0.07
N GLU A 139 -6.25 -11.21 1.11
CA GLU A 139 -6.91 -11.68 2.33
C GLU A 139 -6.51 -10.77 3.49
N THR A 140 -7.50 -10.13 4.13
CA THR A 140 -7.28 -9.32 5.33
C THR A 140 -7.08 -10.21 6.55
N GLN A 141 -6.19 -9.81 7.47
CA GLN A 141 -5.86 -10.55 8.70
C GLN A 141 -6.36 -9.85 9.96
#